data_AF-A0A0F9MJC5-F1
#
_entry.id   AF-A0A0F9MJC5-F1
#
_cell.length_a   1.000
_cell.length_b   1.000
_cell.length_c   1.000
_cell.angle_alpha   90.00
_cell.angle_beta   90.00
_cell.angle_gamma   90.00
#
_symmetry.space_group_name_H-M   'P 1'
#
loop_
_entity.id
_entity.type
_entity.pdbx_description
1 polymer ?
#
loop_
_entity_poly.entity_id
_entity_poly.type
_entity_poly.pdbx_seq_one_letter_code
_entity_poly.pdbx_strand_id
1 'polypeptide(L)'
;MTQEEKAPPTLAELEGKVQRLTNQVAQDASAMQKIDDAVARAIKSGDVAQVLAATDARTSAIKDSGKSASQLKTAQNAVNSQKLTANAGKRADVHDAMRSDKSVAGHVNALFNLGAEWVRIEKGEEAGSIVINSGGADIKKTRAPSANGGSRGTASWEVDGQSFTSRELLDAHQDLLTDKVREHYDSGNFRAFSMTREAEKIHAKLTSGD
;
A
#
# COMPACT_ATOMS: atom_id res chain seq x y z
N MET A 1 21.84 8.57 -17.48
CA MET A 1 21.08 9.63 -16.79
C MET A 1 21.02 9.27 -15.32
N THR A 2 21.71 10.02 -14.47
CA THR A 2 21.64 9.86 -13.02
C THR A 2 20.28 10.37 -12.55
N GLN A 3 19.44 9.49 -12.02
CA GLN A 3 18.23 9.91 -11.31
C GLN A 3 18.68 10.75 -10.12
N GLU A 4 18.38 12.04 -10.13
CA GLU A 4 18.48 12.86 -8.93
C GLU A 4 17.59 12.23 -7.85
N GLU A 5 18.22 11.69 -6.81
CA GLU A 5 17.55 11.07 -5.69
C GLU A 5 16.80 12.16 -4.93
N LYS A 6 15.48 12.25 -5.19
CA LYS A 6 14.62 13.24 -4.53
C LYS A 6 14.71 13.02 -3.02
N ALA A 7 15.13 14.07 -2.31
CA ALA A 7 15.23 14.05 -0.85
C ALA A 7 13.93 13.54 -0.21
N PRO A 8 14.02 12.72 0.86
CA PRO A 8 12.84 12.22 1.54
C PRO A 8 11.99 13.39 2.06
N PRO A 9 10.65 13.27 2.03
CA PRO A 9 9.77 14.33 2.46
C PRO A 9 9.99 14.67 3.95
N THR A 10 9.94 15.96 4.26
CA THR A 10 10.03 16.49 5.62
C THR A 10 8.75 16.20 6.41
N LEU A 11 8.83 16.29 7.74
CA LEU A 11 7.68 16.09 8.62
C LEU A 11 6.53 17.07 8.31
N ALA A 12 6.86 18.35 8.09
CA ALA A 12 5.88 19.37 7.75
C ALA A 12 5.18 19.08 6.40
N GLU A 13 5.90 18.56 5.41
CA GLU A 13 5.30 18.16 4.13
C GLU A 13 4.37 16.95 4.28
N LEU A 14 4.75 15.98 5.12
CA LEU A 14 3.91 14.82 5.44
C LEU A 14 2.65 15.23 6.23
N GLU A 15 2.77 16.10 7.22
CA GLU A 15 1.63 16.63 7.98
C GLU A 15 0.70 17.45 7.08
N GLY A 16 1.25 18.29 6.19
CA GLY A 16 0.46 19.00 5.18
C GLY A 16 -0.24 18.04 4.21
N LYS A 17 0.40 16.93 3.84
CA LYS A 17 -0.22 15.87 3.04
C LYS A 17 -1.35 15.16 3.78
N VAL A 18 -1.17 14.84 5.06
CA VAL A 18 -2.22 14.28 5.91
C VAL A 18 -3.42 15.23 5.95
N GLN A 19 -3.21 16.52 6.19
CA GLN A 19 -4.30 17.49 6.23
C GLN A 19 -5.10 17.55 4.92
N ARG A 20 -4.41 17.57 3.77
CA ARG A 20 -5.07 17.54 2.45
C ARG A 20 -5.88 16.26 2.24
N LEU A 21 -5.32 15.10 2.59
CA LEU A 21 -6.00 13.82 2.44
C LEU A 21 -7.18 13.66 3.41
N THR A 22 -7.09 14.21 4.63
CA THR A 22 -8.21 14.27 5.58
C THR A 22 -9.36 15.06 5.00
N ASN A 23 -9.09 16.24 4.42
CA ASN A 23 -10.11 17.04 3.75
C ASN A 23 -10.71 16.29 2.55
N GLN A 24 -9.89 15.58 1.77
CA GLN A 24 -10.36 14.77 0.65
C GLN A 24 -11.30 13.66 1.12
N VAL A 25 -10.94 12.91 2.16
CA VAL A 25 -11.80 11.85 2.71
C VAL A 25 -13.14 12.41 3.22
N ALA A 26 -13.14 13.59 3.82
CA ALA A 26 -14.39 14.26 4.24
C ALA A 26 -15.26 14.69 3.04
N GLN A 27 -14.64 15.16 1.96
CA GLN A 27 -15.32 15.47 0.70
C GLN A 27 -15.89 14.20 0.04
N ASP A 28 -15.11 13.12 0.00
CA ASP A 28 -15.54 11.84 -0.56
C ASP A 28 -16.74 11.28 0.22
N ALA A 29 -16.74 11.39 1.56
CA ALA A 29 -17.88 11.00 2.39
C ALA A 29 -19.14 11.82 2.06
N SER A 30 -19.00 13.13 1.86
CA SER A 30 -20.11 14.00 1.48
C SER A 30 -20.62 13.71 0.06
N ALA A 31 -19.72 13.36 -0.86
CA ALA A 31 -20.07 12.96 -2.22
C ALA A 31 -20.81 11.61 -2.23
N MET A 32 -20.35 10.65 -1.42
CA MET A 32 -21.02 9.35 -1.24
C MET A 32 -22.46 9.49 -0.77
N GLN A 33 -22.74 10.38 0.20
CA GLN A 33 -24.11 10.65 0.64
C GLN A 33 -25.00 11.14 -0.51
N LYS A 34 -24.50 12.07 -1.33
CA LYS A 34 -25.24 12.58 -2.50
C LYS A 34 -25.52 11.48 -3.54
N ILE A 35 -24.58 10.55 -3.70
CA ILE A 35 -24.73 9.42 -4.62
C ILE A 35 -25.73 8.40 -4.06
N ASP A 36 -25.68 8.10 -2.76
CA ASP A 36 -26.67 7.24 -2.11
C ASP A 36 -28.09 7.83 -2.24
N ASP A 37 -28.25 9.15 -2.07
CA ASP A 37 -29.52 9.86 -2.31
C ASP A 37 -29.95 9.82 -3.78
N ALA A 38 -29.01 9.86 -4.73
CA ALA A 38 -29.30 9.73 -6.15
C ALA A 38 -29.76 8.31 -6.50
N VAL A 39 -29.11 7.28 -5.94
CA VAL A 39 -29.53 5.87 -6.08
C VAL A 39 -30.92 5.67 -5.50
N ALA A 40 -31.20 6.20 -4.30
CA ALA A 40 -32.52 6.11 -3.69
C ALA A 40 -33.61 6.77 -4.53
N ARG A 41 -33.31 7.92 -5.17
CA ARG A 41 -34.24 8.59 -6.10
C ARG A 41 -34.43 7.80 -7.39
N ALA A 42 -33.36 7.25 -7.96
CA ALA A 42 -33.43 6.41 -9.15
C ALA A 42 -34.29 5.16 -8.89
N ILE A 43 -34.12 4.48 -7.75
CA ILE A 43 -34.94 3.33 -7.36
C ILE A 43 -36.42 3.71 -7.27
N LYS A 44 -36.75 4.86 -6.67
CA LYS A 44 -38.13 5.36 -6.56
C LYS A 44 -38.75 5.72 -7.90
N SER A 45 -37.95 6.09 -8.90
CA SER A 45 -38.45 6.46 -10.24
C SER A 45 -38.93 5.26 -11.05
N GLY A 46 -38.48 4.04 -10.73
CA GLY A 46 -38.77 2.83 -11.50
C GLY A 46 -38.02 2.75 -12.85
N ASP A 47 -37.20 3.74 -13.20
CA ASP A 47 -36.38 3.73 -14.41
C ASP A 47 -35.11 2.89 -14.19
N VAL A 48 -35.10 1.69 -14.76
CA VAL A 48 -33.98 0.73 -14.66
C VAL A 48 -32.67 1.31 -15.19
N ALA A 49 -32.70 2.14 -16.23
CA ALA A 49 -31.50 2.75 -16.79
C ALA A 49 -30.90 3.79 -15.83
N GLN A 50 -31.74 4.57 -15.15
CA GLN A 50 -31.29 5.51 -14.12
C GLN A 50 -30.74 4.79 -12.89
N VAL A 51 -31.35 3.67 -12.49
CA VAL A 51 -30.85 2.84 -11.36
C VAL A 51 -29.47 2.28 -11.67
N LEU A 52 -29.26 1.75 -12.88
CA LEU A 52 -27.96 1.24 -13.33
C LEU A 52 -26.90 2.35 -13.33
N ALA A 53 -27.18 3.49 -13.94
CA ALA A 53 -26.24 4.62 -14.00
C ALA A 53 -25.87 5.14 -12.60
N ALA A 54 -26.83 5.26 -11.69
CA ALA A 54 -26.58 5.70 -10.32
C ALA A 54 -25.76 4.66 -9.52
N THR A 55 -25.99 3.36 -9.75
CA THR A 55 -25.26 2.27 -9.09
C THR A 55 -23.82 2.17 -9.60
N ASP A 56 -23.58 2.40 -10.89
CA ASP A 56 -22.23 2.47 -11.46
C ASP A 56 -21.45 3.66 -10.89
N ALA A 57 -22.10 4.83 -10.78
CA ALA A 57 -21.51 5.99 -10.12
C ALA A 57 -21.15 5.70 -8.66
N ARG A 58 -22.03 5.00 -7.92
CA ARG A 58 -21.77 4.54 -6.55
C ARG A 58 -20.57 3.60 -6.47
N THR A 59 -20.46 2.66 -7.40
CA THR A 59 -19.35 1.71 -7.43
C THR A 59 -18.01 2.41 -7.66
N SER A 60 -17.96 3.39 -8.56
CA SER A 60 -16.77 4.20 -8.80
C SER A 60 -16.41 5.05 -7.58
N ALA A 61 -17.39 5.70 -6.95
CA ALA A 61 -17.16 6.53 -5.77
C ALA A 61 -16.66 5.73 -4.55
N ILE A 62 -17.13 4.48 -4.36
CA ILE A 62 -16.59 3.58 -3.34
C ILE A 62 -15.11 3.28 -3.58
N LYS A 63 -14.71 3.03 -4.84
CA LYS A 63 -13.30 2.78 -5.19
C LYS A 63 -12.42 3.98 -4.91
N ASP A 64 -12.87 5.17 -5.30
CA ASP A 64 -12.13 6.42 -5.11
C ASP A 64 -12.00 6.77 -3.62
N SER A 65 -13.10 6.66 -2.85
CA SER A 65 -13.09 6.84 -1.40
C SER A 65 -12.14 5.87 -0.70
N GLY A 66 -12.15 4.58 -1.09
CA GLY A 66 -11.23 3.57 -0.58
C GLY A 66 -9.76 3.90 -0.88
N LYS A 67 -9.48 4.47 -2.05
CA LYS A 67 -8.14 4.94 -2.43
C LYS A 67 -7.70 6.12 -1.57
N SER A 68 -8.55 7.13 -1.39
CA SER A 68 -8.26 8.29 -0.53
C SER A 68 -7.98 7.86 0.91
N ALA A 69 -8.81 6.97 1.47
CA ALA A 69 -8.62 6.44 2.82
C ALA A 69 -7.30 5.67 2.96
N SER A 70 -6.94 4.85 1.97
CA SER A 70 -5.67 4.11 1.96
C SER A 70 -4.46 5.03 1.89
N GLN A 71 -4.55 6.10 1.10
CA GLN A 71 -3.52 7.13 0.98
C GLN A 71 -3.38 7.92 2.29
N LEU A 72 -4.49 8.28 2.94
CA LEU A 72 -4.50 8.96 4.23
C LEU A 72 -3.80 8.11 5.29
N LYS A 73 -4.19 6.83 5.41
CA LYS A 73 -3.56 5.88 6.35
C LYS A 73 -2.05 5.77 6.11
N THR A 74 -1.63 5.69 4.84
CA THR A 74 -0.21 5.62 4.48
C THR A 74 0.54 6.90 4.89
N ALA A 75 -0.07 8.08 4.68
CA ALA A 75 0.53 9.34 5.08
C ALA A 75 0.60 9.50 6.60
N GLN A 76 -0.43 9.09 7.34
CA GLN A 76 -0.43 9.07 8.81
C GLN A 76 0.68 8.16 9.36
N ASN A 77 0.83 6.96 8.80
CA ASN A 77 1.91 6.05 9.18
C ASN A 77 3.29 6.67 8.91
N ALA A 78 3.46 7.40 7.80
CA ALA A 78 4.73 8.07 7.50
C ALA A 78 5.05 9.16 8.54
N VAL A 79 4.06 9.98 8.93
CA VAL A 79 4.20 10.99 10.00
C VAL A 79 4.58 10.31 11.32
N ASN A 80 3.86 9.26 11.71
CA ASN A 80 4.10 8.54 12.97
C ASN A 80 5.50 7.92 12.99
N SER A 81 5.92 7.27 11.90
CA SER A 81 7.27 6.70 11.77
C SER A 81 8.38 7.76 11.93
N GLN A 82 8.21 8.93 11.32
CA GLN A 82 9.17 10.02 11.45
C GLN A 82 9.19 10.60 12.88
N LYS A 83 8.03 10.76 13.51
CA LYS A 83 7.92 11.17 14.92
C LYS A 83 8.58 10.17 15.87
N LEU A 84 8.39 8.87 15.64
CA LEU A 84 9.03 7.82 16.43
C LEU A 84 10.54 7.84 16.31
N THR A 85 11.05 8.01 15.09
CA THR A 85 12.50 8.10 14.83
C THR A 85 13.10 9.32 15.53
N ALA A 86 12.45 10.48 15.41
CA ALA A 86 12.91 11.71 16.04
C ALA A 86 12.87 11.69 17.58
N ASN A 87 11.96 10.90 18.17
CA ASN A 87 11.73 10.85 19.62
C ASN A 87 12.18 9.55 20.29
N ALA A 88 13.04 8.75 19.65
CA ALA A 88 13.44 7.44 20.17
C ALA A 88 13.99 7.51 21.62
N GLY A 89 14.85 8.49 21.93
CA GLY A 89 15.39 8.69 23.27
C GLY A 89 14.32 9.04 24.31
N LYS A 90 13.47 10.03 24.01
CA LYS A 90 12.37 10.45 24.91
C LYS A 90 11.37 9.33 25.18
N ARG A 91 11.19 8.40 24.24
CA ARG A 91 10.34 7.22 24.43
C ARG A 91 10.98 6.22 25.38
N ALA A 92 12.29 6.01 25.30
CA ALA A 92 13.01 5.19 26.27
C ALA A 92 12.86 5.77 27.68
N ASP A 93 12.99 7.10 27.83
CA ASP A 93 12.79 7.77 29.11
C ASP A 93 11.37 7.54 29.68
N VAL A 94 10.34 7.58 28.83
CA VAL A 94 8.96 7.28 29.25
C VAL A 94 8.77 5.80 29.60
N HIS A 95 9.45 4.88 28.91
CA HIS A 95 9.43 3.46 29.28
C HIS A 95 10.08 3.23 30.64
N ASP A 96 11.22 3.88 30.89
CA ASP A 96 11.92 3.80 32.18
C ASP A 96 11.04 4.37 33.30
N ALA A 97 10.41 5.53 33.07
CA ALA A 97 9.47 6.11 34.01
C ALA A 97 8.27 5.19 34.30
N MET A 98 7.68 4.57 33.28
CA MET A 98 6.57 3.61 33.45
C MET A 98 6.98 2.35 34.23
N ARG A 99 8.25 1.93 34.17
CA ARG A 99 8.74 0.81 34.99
C ARG A 99 8.80 1.19 36.48
N SER A 100 9.01 2.47 36.78
CA SER A 100 9.14 2.98 38.14
C SER A 100 7.83 3.55 38.73
N ASP A 101 6.94 4.08 37.91
CA ASP A 101 5.68 4.72 38.29
C ASP A 101 4.46 3.99 37.67
N LYS A 102 3.46 3.69 38.50
CA LYS A 102 2.22 2.98 38.12
C LYS A 102 1.18 3.89 37.45
N SER A 103 1.49 5.17 37.19
CA SER A 103 0.60 6.11 36.49
C SER A 103 0.46 5.80 34.98
N VAL A 104 -0.21 4.69 34.66
CA VAL A 104 -0.30 4.15 33.29
C VAL A 104 -0.90 5.15 32.30
N ALA A 105 -1.98 5.83 32.65
CA ALA A 105 -2.71 6.70 31.71
C ALA A 105 -1.88 7.90 31.24
N GLY A 106 -1.13 8.55 32.14
CA GLY A 106 -0.30 9.70 31.81
C GLY A 106 0.84 9.33 30.85
N HIS A 107 1.51 8.21 31.12
CA HIS A 107 2.61 7.76 30.28
C HIS A 107 2.17 7.21 28.92
N VAL A 108 1.01 6.55 28.85
CA VAL A 108 0.44 6.12 27.56
C VAL A 108 0.13 7.33 26.67
N ASN A 109 -0.47 8.39 27.22
CA ASN A 109 -0.71 9.62 26.47
C ASN A 109 0.60 10.29 26.02
N ALA A 110 1.63 10.28 26.86
CA ALA A 110 2.96 10.78 26.48
C ALA A 110 3.54 9.97 25.31
N LEU A 111 3.46 8.64 25.33
CA LEU A 111 3.93 7.78 24.24
C LEU A 111 3.17 8.04 22.93
N PHE A 112 1.86 8.27 22.98
CA PHE A 112 1.07 8.63 21.79
C PHE A 112 1.45 10.00 21.21
N ASN A 113 1.70 11.00 22.06
CA ASN A 113 2.22 12.29 21.61
C ASN A 113 3.60 12.19 20.96
N LEU A 114 4.40 11.19 21.35
CA LEU A 114 5.70 10.88 20.74
C LEU A 114 5.59 9.99 19.48
N GLY A 115 4.37 9.69 19.02
CA GLY A 115 4.11 8.98 17.76
C GLY A 115 3.81 7.48 17.89
N ALA A 116 3.65 6.94 19.11
CA ALA A 116 3.14 5.58 19.27
C ALA A 116 1.65 5.50 18.90
N GLU A 117 1.22 4.36 18.38
CA GLU A 117 -0.20 4.02 18.15
C GLU A 117 -0.69 2.95 19.12
N TRP A 118 0.23 2.17 19.70
CA TRP A 118 -0.07 1.17 20.70
C TRP A 118 1.00 1.14 21.80
N VAL A 119 0.57 0.75 22.99
CA VAL A 119 1.43 0.46 24.15
C VAL A 119 1.00 -0.90 24.70
N ARG A 120 1.97 -1.79 24.93
CA ARG A 120 1.77 -3.14 25.47
C ARG A 120 2.57 -3.24 26.77
N ILE A 121 1.90 -3.62 27.84
CA ILE A 121 2.50 -3.83 29.15
C ILE A 121 2.42 -5.32 29.44
N GLU A 122 3.56 -5.92 29.75
CA GLU A 122 3.70 -7.35 30.02
C GLU A 122 4.34 -7.58 31.37
N LYS A 123 4.01 -8.69 32.01
CA LYS A 123 4.72 -9.14 33.21
C LYS A 123 6.12 -9.60 32.79
N GLY A 124 7.15 -9.07 33.44
CA GLY A 124 8.53 -9.53 33.24
C GLY A 124 8.84 -10.82 33.98
N GLU A 125 10.00 -11.40 33.69
CA GLU A 125 10.43 -12.69 34.25
C GLU A 125 10.68 -12.62 35.76
N GLU A 126 11.13 -11.47 36.27
CA GLU A 126 11.37 -11.23 37.69
C GLU A 126 10.09 -10.83 38.44
N ALA A 127 9.97 -11.24 39.70
CA ALA A 127 8.83 -10.93 40.53
C ALA A 127 8.65 -9.41 40.70
N GLY A 128 7.51 -8.88 40.24
CA GLY A 128 7.20 -7.45 40.29
C GLY A 128 7.73 -6.63 39.11
N SER A 129 8.45 -7.24 38.17
CA SER A 129 8.93 -6.56 36.96
C SER A 129 7.85 -6.44 35.88
N ILE A 130 7.91 -5.36 35.12
CA ILE A 130 7.05 -5.13 33.96
C ILE A 130 7.89 -4.75 32.74
N VAL A 131 7.49 -5.26 31.58
CA VAL A 131 8.06 -4.92 30.28
C VAL A 131 7.07 -3.99 29.59
N ILE A 132 7.54 -2.81 29.19
CA ILE A 132 6.76 -1.86 28.39
C ILE A 132 7.28 -1.87 26.97
N ASN A 133 6.38 -2.17 26.05
CA ASN A 133 6.59 -2.09 24.62
C ASN A 133 5.67 -1.01 24.06
N SER A 134 6.14 -0.25 23.08
CA SER A 134 5.26 0.64 22.31
C SER A 134 5.70 0.69 20.86
N GLY A 135 4.73 0.86 19.98
CA GLY A 135 4.97 0.97 18.55
C GLY A 135 3.85 1.76 17.89
N GLY A 136 3.96 1.96 16.59
CA GLY A 136 3.06 2.82 15.83
C GLY A 136 3.71 3.18 14.51
N ALA A 137 2.89 3.37 13.47
CA ALA A 137 3.26 3.07 12.10
C ALA A 137 3.77 1.62 11.99
N ASP A 138 3.35 0.90 10.97
CA ASP A 138 4.17 -0.23 10.57
C ASP A 138 5.56 0.33 10.21
N ILE A 139 6.52 0.29 11.14
CA ILE A 139 7.90 0.04 10.78
C ILE A 139 7.85 -1.37 10.22
N LYS A 140 7.29 -1.51 9.01
CA LYS A 140 7.75 -2.54 8.11
C LYS A 140 9.21 -2.19 8.02
N LYS A 141 10.02 -2.90 8.82
CA LYS A 141 11.44 -3.11 8.57
C LYS A 141 11.55 -3.02 7.07
N THR A 142 12.23 -1.98 6.55
CA THR A 142 12.46 -1.81 5.11
C THR A 142 12.76 -3.21 4.66
N ARG A 143 11.85 -3.84 3.88
CA ARG A 143 11.96 -5.28 3.64
C ARG A 143 13.39 -5.43 3.19
N ALA A 144 14.20 -6.16 3.97
CA ALA A 144 15.56 -6.45 3.55
C ALA A 144 15.39 -6.88 2.11
N PRO A 145 16.06 -6.23 1.13
CA PRO A 145 15.87 -6.54 -0.27
C PRO A 145 15.90 -8.05 -0.34
N SER A 146 14.74 -8.64 -0.63
CA SER A 146 14.59 -10.07 -0.62
C SER A 146 15.71 -10.55 -1.54
N ALA A 147 16.58 -11.43 -1.04
CA ALA A 147 17.62 -12.03 -1.88
C ALA A 147 17.00 -12.67 -3.13
N ASN A 148 15.69 -12.92 -3.12
CA ASN A 148 14.86 -13.10 -4.31
C ASN A 148 14.14 -11.78 -4.66
N GLY A 149 14.80 -10.93 -5.45
CA GLY A 149 14.33 -9.62 -5.90
C GLY A 149 13.16 -9.70 -6.88
N GLY A 150 11.98 -10.11 -6.41
CA GLY A 150 10.73 -9.97 -7.15
C GLY A 150 10.18 -8.55 -7.00
N SER A 151 10.71 -7.62 -7.80
CA SER A 151 10.06 -6.31 -8.02
C SER A 151 8.61 -6.57 -8.42
N ARG A 152 7.67 -5.97 -7.69
CA ARG A 152 6.27 -5.88 -8.11
C ARG A 152 6.22 -5.04 -9.39
N GLY A 153 6.49 -5.65 -10.53
CA GLY A 153 6.50 -4.97 -11.82
C GLY A 153 6.84 -5.85 -13.01
N THR A 154 7.74 -6.83 -12.87
CA THR A 154 8.16 -7.65 -14.00
C THR A 154 8.68 -8.98 -13.48
N ALA A 155 7.99 -10.08 -13.80
CA ALA A 155 8.59 -11.40 -13.63
C ALA A 155 9.87 -11.45 -14.48
N SER A 156 10.95 -11.94 -13.90
CA SER A 156 12.24 -12.15 -14.57
C SER A 156 12.36 -13.61 -14.99
N TRP A 157 12.64 -13.84 -16.27
CA TRP A 157 12.80 -15.14 -16.90
C TRP A 157 14.25 -15.30 -17.31
N GLU A 158 14.89 -16.40 -16.92
CA GLU A 158 16.28 -16.67 -17.28
C GLU A 158 16.34 -17.68 -18.42
N VAL A 159 16.90 -17.28 -19.56
CA VAL A 159 17.14 -18.14 -20.73
C VAL A 159 18.60 -17.98 -21.12
N ASP A 160 19.34 -19.09 -21.19
CA ASP A 160 20.77 -19.12 -21.58
C ASP A 160 21.66 -18.14 -20.82
N GLY A 161 21.40 -17.94 -19.52
CA GLY A 161 22.15 -17.02 -18.66
C GLY A 161 21.83 -15.54 -18.86
N GLN A 162 20.84 -15.21 -19.70
CA GLN A 162 20.29 -13.86 -19.84
C GLN A 162 18.95 -13.75 -19.09
N SER A 163 18.79 -12.66 -18.34
CA SER A 163 17.54 -12.34 -17.64
C SER A 163 16.67 -11.40 -18.47
N PHE A 164 15.41 -11.79 -18.69
CA PHE A 164 14.40 -11.03 -19.42
C PHE A 164 13.24 -10.66 -18.50
N THR A 165 12.64 -9.49 -18.67
CA THR A 165 11.28 -9.25 -18.18
C THR A 165 10.26 -10.02 -19.03
N SER A 166 9.03 -10.23 -18.55
CA SER A 166 7.98 -10.88 -19.36
C SER A 166 7.79 -10.24 -20.74
N ARG A 167 7.92 -8.91 -20.84
CA ARG A 167 7.78 -8.22 -22.13
C ARG A 167 8.99 -8.45 -23.03
N GLU A 168 10.20 -8.32 -22.50
CA GLU A 168 11.43 -8.54 -23.26
C GLU A 168 11.53 -9.98 -23.76
N LEU A 169 11.08 -10.97 -22.98
CA LEU A 169 11.04 -12.37 -23.41
C LEU A 169 10.06 -12.56 -24.59
N LEU A 170 8.89 -11.92 -24.52
CA LEU A 170 7.91 -11.96 -25.60
C LEU A 170 8.42 -11.25 -26.87
N ASP A 171 9.10 -10.11 -26.71
CA ASP A 171 9.71 -9.37 -27.81
C ASP A 171 10.84 -10.15 -28.49
N ALA A 172 11.65 -10.87 -27.70
CA ALA A 172 12.76 -11.69 -28.22
C ALA A 172 12.29 -12.98 -28.90
N HIS A 173 11.11 -13.50 -28.53
CA HIS A 173 10.59 -14.79 -28.97
C HIS A 173 9.16 -14.69 -29.52
N GLN A 174 8.90 -13.66 -30.34
CA GLN A 174 7.58 -13.46 -30.95
C GLN A 174 7.16 -14.65 -31.84
N ASP A 175 8.11 -15.42 -32.37
CA ASP A 175 7.92 -16.64 -33.14
C ASP A 175 7.23 -17.75 -32.32
N LEU A 176 7.47 -17.80 -31.00
CA LEU A 176 6.90 -18.78 -30.09
C LEU A 176 5.48 -18.44 -29.59
N LEU A 177 4.97 -17.27 -29.96
CA LEU A 177 3.59 -16.85 -29.67
C LEU A 177 2.57 -17.62 -30.52
N THR A 178 1.43 -17.95 -29.91
CA THR A 178 0.26 -18.44 -30.67
C THR A 178 -0.31 -17.32 -31.54
N ASP A 179 -0.90 -17.66 -32.69
CA ASP A 179 -1.45 -16.67 -33.63
C ASP A 179 -2.42 -15.69 -32.96
N LYS A 180 -3.27 -16.18 -32.04
CA LYS A 180 -4.20 -15.36 -31.27
C LYS A 180 -3.51 -14.37 -30.32
N VAL A 181 -2.44 -14.79 -29.67
CA VAL A 181 -1.67 -13.89 -28.78
C VAL A 181 -0.89 -12.89 -29.61
N ARG A 182 -0.32 -13.31 -30.75
CA ARG A 182 0.39 -12.44 -31.68
C ARG A 182 -0.51 -11.32 -32.21
N GLU A 183 -1.74 -11.64 -32.62
CA GLU A 183 -2.73 -10.64 -33.05
C GLU A 183 -3.02 -9.59 -31.95
N HIS A 184 -3.16 -10.03 -30.69
CA HIS A 184 -3.35 -9.12 -29.56
C HIS A 184 -2.09 -8.33 -29.18
N TYR A 185 -0.91 -8.92 -29.40
CA TYR A 185 0.38 -8.28 -29.17
C TYR A 185 0.59 -7.14 -30.17
N ASP A 186 0.41 -7.42 -31.45
CA ASP A 186 0.61 -6.48 -32.57
C ASP A 186 -0.39 -5.32 -32.53
N SER A 187 -1.62 -5.59 -32.08
CA SER A 187 -2.64 -4.56 -31.86
C SER A 187 -2.45 -3.73 -30.58
N GLY A 188 -1.42 -4.04 -29.77
CA GLY A 188 -1.15 -3.35 -28.49
C GLY A 188 -2.20 -3.62 -27.41
N ASN A 189 -3.08 -4.61 -27.59
CA ASN A 189 -4.14 -4.96 -26.66
C ASN A 189 -3.65 -5.92 -25.56
N PHE A 190 -2.70 -5.44 -24.75
CA PHE A 190 -2.09 -6.22 -23.65
C PHE A 190 -3.06 -6.59 -22.52
N ARG A 191 -4.33 -6.15 -22.59
CA ARG A 191 -5.39 -6.58 -21.66
C ARG A 191 -6.06 -7.89 -22.09
N ALA A 192 -5.95 -8.26 -23.36
CA ALA A 192 -6.60 -9.47 -23.90
C ALA A 192 -5.88 -10.78 -23.49
N PHE A 193 -4.66 -10.69 -22.95
CA PHE A 193 -3.89 -11.84 -22.47
C PHE A 193 -2.96 -11.46 -21.31
N SER A 194 -2.49 -12.46 -20.56
CA SER A 194 -1.54 -12.25 -19.46
C SER A 194 -0.11 -12.40 -19.97
N MET A 195 0.65 -11.29 -20.02
CA MET A 195 2.07 -11.32 -20.45
C MET A 195 2.91 -12.27 -19.59
N THR A 196 2.66 -12.35 -18.29
CA THR A 196 3.39 -13.27 -17.40
C THR A 196 3.12 -14.73 -17.73
N ARG A 197 1.87 -15.08 -18.08
CA ARG A 197 1.50 -16.47 -18.37
C ARG A 197 2.00 -16.92 -19.74
N GLU A 198 2.08 -16.01 -20.71
CA GLU A 198 2.67 -16.32 -22.02
C GLU A 198 4.19 -16.39 -21.93
N ALA A 199 4.83 -15.54 -21.14
CA ALA A 199 6.26 -15.62 -20.87
C ALA A 199 6.63 -16.94 -20.17
N GLU A 200 5.79 -17.42 -19.24
CA GLU A 200 5.96 -18.72 -18.59
C GLU A 200 5.96 -19.89 -19.58
N LYS A 201 5.07 -19.87 -20.58
CA LYS A 201 5.02 -20.91 -21.61
C LYS A 201 6.23 -20.87 -22.54
N ILE A 202 6.65 -19.67 -22.95
CA ILE A 202 7.83 -19.47 -23.81
C ILE A 202 9.07 -19.93 -23.05
N HIS A 203 9.23 -19.48 -21.80
CA HIS A 203 10.32 -19.88 -20.92
C HIS A 203 10.35 -21.39 -20.71
N ALA A 204 9.20 -22.01 -20.45
CA ALA A 204 9.10 -23.46 -20.32
C ALA A 204 9.62 -24.16 -21.59
N LYS A 205 9.21 -23.74 -22.80
CA LYS A 205 9.69 -24.32 -24.06
C LYS A 205 11.19 -24.15 -24.28
N LEU A 206 11.75 -23.01 -23.86
CA LEU A 206 13.16 -22.70 -24.02
C LEU A 206 14.05 -23.40 -22.99
N THR A 207 13.49 -23.81 -21.84
CA THR A 207 14.25 -24.43 -20.74
C THR A 207 13.93 -25.91 -20.52
N SER A 208 12.79 -26.40 -21.02
CA SER A 208 12.51 -27.83 -21.16
C SER A 208 13.32 -28.32 -22.36
N GLY A 209 14.54 -28.79 -22.12
CA GLY A 209 15.43 -29.27 -23.17
C GLY A 209 14.76 -30.32 -24.07
N ASP A 210 14.68 -29.99 -25.35
CA ASP A 210 14.71 -30.94 -26.47
C ASP A 210 16.14 -30.99 -27.02
#